data_AF-A0A117Q4F9-F1
#
_entry.id   AF-A0A117Q4F9-F1
#
_cell.length_a   1.000
_cell.length_b   1.000
_cell.length_c   1.000
_cell.angle_alpha   90.00
_cell.angle_beta   90.00
_cell.angle_gamma   90.00
#
_symmetry.space_group_name_H-M   'P 1'
#
loop_
_entity.id
_entity.type
_entity.pdbx_description
1 polymer ?
#
loop_
_entity_poly.entity_id
_entity_poly.type
_entity_poly.pdbx_seq_one_letter_code
_entity_poly.pdbx_strand_id
1 'polypeptide(L)' 'MDSTKDSIRTVLKMCREVTAWREDFDPGTAEWYTLVALAQETHRLLISLPAELLPEEEQPSPAMAEILDALQESTKEDAK' A
#
# COMPACT_ATOMS: atom_id res chain seq x y z
N MET A 1 -8.59 -7.56 -16.84
CA MET A 1 -7.45 -7.41 -15.93
C MET A 1 -7.07 -5.93 -15.76
N ASP A 2 -7.11 -5.12 -16.82
CA ASP A 2 -6.78 -3.67 -16.76
C ASP A 2 -7.64 -2.87 -15.76
N SER A 3 -8.96 -3.12 -15.73
CA SER A 3 -9.87 -2.40 -14.81
C SER A 3 -9.52 -2.55 -13.32
N THR A 4 -8.93 -3.68 -12.91
CA THR A 4 -8.51 -3.90 -11.51
C THR A 4 -7.24 -3.11 -11.19
N LYS A 5 -6.25 -3.09 -12.09
CA LYS A 5 -5.03 -2.29 -11.93
C LYS A 5 -5.35 -0.80 -11.91
N ASP A 6 -6.29 -0.37 -12.74
CA ASP A 6 -6.76 1.02 -12.74
C ASP A 6 -7.45 1.38 -11.42
N SER A 7 -8.28 0.48 -10.89
CA SER A 7 -8.91 0.67 -9.57
C SER A 7 -7.86 0.78 -8.46
N ILE A 8 -6.85 -0.10 -8.46
CA ILE A 8 -5.73 -0.05 -7.50
C ILE A 8 -4.99 1.29 -7.61
N ARG A 9 -4.67 1.72 -8.83
CA ARG A 9 -4.01 3.03 -9.07
C ARG A 9 -4.84 4.19 -8.54
N THR A 10 -6.15 4.19 -8.77
CA THR A 10 -7.06 5.21 -8.23
C THR A 10 -7.02 5.26 -6.71
N VAL A 11 -7.13 4.10 -6.04
CA VAL A 11 -7.15 4.06 -4.57
C VAL A 11 -5.79 4.46 -3.99
N LEU A 12 -4.67 4.03 -4.60
CA LEU A 12 -3.33 4.49 -4.20
C LEU A 12 -3.18 6.00 -4.30
N LYS A 13 -3.68 6.60 -5.38
CA LYS A 13 -3.67 8.06 -5.55
C LYS A 13 -4.45 8.74 -4.43
N MET A 14 -5.64 8.25 -4.08
CA MET A 14 -6.44 8.80 -2.97
C MET A 14 -5.70 8.70 -1.63
N CYS A 15 -5.02 7.57 -1.35
CA CYS A 15 -4.24 7.41 -0.12
C CYS A 15 -3.09 8.43 -0.04
N ARG A 16 -2.42 8.69 -1.17
CA ARG A 16 -1.36 9.70 -1.26
C ARG A 16 -1.88 11.11 -1.07
N GLU A 17 -3.02 11.45 -1.66
CA GLU A 17 -3.67 12.76 -1.47
C GLU A 17 -4.01 13.00 0.00
N VAL A 18 -4.62 12.03 0.69
CA VAL A 18 -4.92 12.15 2.13
C VAL A 18 -3.64 12.30 2.97
N THR A 19 -2.56 11.61 2.59
CA THR A 19 -1.26 11.73 3.27
C THR A 19 -0.69 13.13 3.10
N ALA A 20 -0.72 13.69 1.88
CA ALA A 20 -0.26 15.05 1.61
C ALA A 20 -1.10 16.09 2.37
N TRP A 21 -2.43 15.94 2.37
CA TRP A 21 -3.31 16.84 3.11
C TRP A 21 -3.00 16.88 4.60
N ARG A 22 -2.63 15.74 5.19
CA ARG A 22 -2.22 15.68 6.60
C ARG A 22 -0.96 16.48 6.89
N GLU A 23 -0.03 16.56 5.94
CA GLU A 23 1.19 17.37 6.09
C GLU A 23 0.89 18.86 5.94
N ASP A 24 -0.06 19.21 5.06
CA ASP A 24 -0.44 20.59 4.78
C ASP A 24 -1.40 21.19 5.84
N PHE A 25 -2.31 20.38 6.37
CA PHE A 25 -3.39 20.83 7.25
C PHE A 25 -3.97 19.70 8.11
N ASP A 26 -4.01 19.91 9.44
CA ASP A 26 -4.67 19.01 10.40
C ASP A 26 -5.75 19.78 11.18
N PRO A 27 -7.05 19.59 10.87
CA PRO A 27 -8.15 20.22 11.60
C PRO A 27 -8.41 19.62 12.99
N GLY A 28 -7.78 18.49 13.34
CA GLY A 28 -7.88 17.87 14.66
C GLY A 28 -9.23 17.25 15.00
N THR A 29 -10.08 16.96 14.02
CA THR A 29 -11.41 16.38 14.25
C THR A 29 -11.39 14.85 14.22
N ALA A 30 -12.40 14.23 14.83
CA ALA A 30 -12.53 12.77 14.84
C ALA A 30 -12.73 12.19 13.43
N GLU A 31 -13.50 12.88 12.59
CA GLU A 31 -13.73 12.52 11.19
C GLU A 31 -12.42 12.59 10.40
N TRP A 32 -11.61 13.61 10.66
CA TRP A 32 -10.31 13.75 10.04
C TRP A 32 -9.36 12.61 10.39
N TYR A 33 -9.23 12.29 11.68
CA TYR A 33 -8.41 11.15 12.11
C TYR A 33 -8.92 9.82 11.57
N THR A 34 -10.24 9.66 11.43
CA THR A 34 -10.83 8.47 10.81
C THR A 34 -10.44 8.37 9.33
N LEU A 35 -10.51 9.46 8.57
CA LEU A 35 -10.09 9.48 7.17
C LEU A 35 -8.61 9.13 7.02
N VAL A 36 -7.73 9.72 7.84
CA VAL A 36 -6.29 9.43 7.84
C VAL A 36 -6.03 7.96 8.16
N ALA A 37 -6.67 7.41 9.19
CA ALA A 37 -6.51 6.02 9.58
C ALA A 37 -6.98 5.05 8.47
N LEU A 38 -8.12 5.35 7.84
CA LEU A 38 -8.63 4.55 6.72
C LEU A 38 -7.69 4.58 5.51
N ALA A 39 -7.14 5.75 5.16
CA ALA A 39 -6.18 5.86 4.07
C ALA A 39 -4.89 5.07 4.35
N GLN A 40 -4.39 5.11 5.59
CA GLN A 40 -3.21 4.35 6.00
C GLN A 40 -3.44 2.85 5.94
N GLU A 41 -4.57 2.37 6.46
CA GLU A 41 -4.88 0.93 6.46
C GLU A 41 -5.16 0.43 5.04
N THR A 42 -5.86 1.23 4.23
CA THR A 42 -6.06 0.92 2.81
C THR A 42 -4.72 0.82 2.07
N HIS A 43 -3.78 1.74 2.33
CA HIS A 43 -2.45 1.67 1.73
C HIS A 43 -1.70 0.38 2.14
N ARG A 44 -1.77 -0.03 3.42
CA ARG A 44 -1.19 -1.31 3.89
C ARG A 44 -1.79 -2.52 3.16
N LEU A 45 -3.10 -2.55 2.98
CA LEU A 45 -3.78 -3.63 2.26
C LEU A 45 -3.34 -3.65 0.79
N LEU A 46 -3.21 -2.50 0.15
CA LEU A 46 -2.78 -2.42 -1.26
C LEU A 46 -1.36 -2.92 -1.47
N ILE A 47 -0.40 -2.56 -0.60
CA ILE A 47 0.99 -3.05 -0.72
C ILE A 47 1.14 -4.54 -0.35
N SER A 48 0.12 -5.13 0.29
CA SER A 48 0.07 -6.58 0.55
C SER A 48 -0.42 -7.41 -0.63
N LEU A 49 -0.88 -6.75 -1.71
CA LEU A 49 -1.32 -7.44 -2.92
C LEU A 49 -0.14 -8.10 -3.65
N PRO A 50 -0.38 -9.19 -4.39
CA PRO A 50 0.58 -9.74 -5.32
C PRO A 50 1.14 -8.69 -6.28
N ALA A 51 2.45 -8.72 -6.52
CA ALA A 51 3.15 -7.71 -7.32
C ALA A 51 2.57 -7.58 -8.74
N GLU A 52 2.04 -8.67 -9.31
CA GLU A 52 1.44 -8.69 -10.64
C GLU A 52 0.17 -7.83 -10.74
N LEU A 53 -0.50 -7.59 -9.60
CA LEU A 53 -1.68 -6.74 -9.51
C LEU A 53 -1.34 -5.27 -9.26
N LEU A 54 -0.11 -4.97 -8.82
CA LEU A 54 0.33 -3.60 -8.63
C LEU A 54 0.57 -2.90 -9.97
N PRO A 55 0.32 -1.58 -10.05
CA PRO A 55 0.80 -0.75 -11.14
C PRO A 55 2.31 -0.90 -11.34
N GLU A 56 2.81 -0.78 -12.56
CA GLU A 56 4.23 -0.99 -12.89
C GLU A 56 5.15 -0.09 -12.05
N GLU A 57 4.72 1.13 -11.79
CA GLU A 57 5.42 2.12 -10.97
C GLU A 57 5.54 1.74 -9.48
N GLU A 58 4.72 0.80 -9.01
CA GLU A 58 4.70 0.31 -7.61
C GLU A 58 5.28 -1.09 -7.46
N GLN A 59 5.64 -1.76 -8.56
CA GLN A 59 6.23 -3.08 -8.48
C GLN A 59 7.61 -2.99 -7.78
N PRO A 60 7.91 -3.91 -6.85
CA PRO A 60 9.21 -3.93 -6.19
C PRO A 60 10.31 -4.08 -7.24
N SER A 61 11.43 -3.38 -7.03
CA SER A 61 12.60 -3.58 -7.88
C SER A 61 13.07 -5.04 -7.79
N PRO A 62 13.79 -5.57 -8.79
CA PRO A 62 14.27 -6.95 -8.75
C PRO A 62 15.06 -7.27 -7.46
N ALA A 63 15.91 -6.34 -7.01
CA ALA A 63 16.65 -6.49 -5.76
C ALA A 63 15.75 -6.50 -4.52
N MET A 64 14.66 -5.75 -4.52
CA MET A 64 13.68 -5.76 -3.43
C MET A 64 12.82 -7.04 -3.46
N ALA A 65 12.48 -7.53 -4.65
CA ALA A 65 11.75 -8.79 -4.83
C ALA A 65 12.55 -9.97 -4.28
N GLU A 66 13.85 -10.06 -4.58
CA GLU A 66 14.75 -11.08 -4.02
C GLU A 66 14.78 -11.04 -2.48
N ILE A 67 14.78 -9.85 -1.88
CA ILE A 67 14.74 -9.69 -0.42
C ILE A 67 13.39 -10.13 0.14
N LEU A 68 12.28 -9.75 -0.51
CA LEU A 68 10.92 -10.15 -0.11
C LEU A 68 10.75 -11.67 -0.15
N ASP A 69 11.23 -12.33 -1.20
CA ASP A 69 11.18 -13.78 -1.34
C ASP A 69 11.98 -14.47 -0.23
N ALA A 70 13.20 -14.01 0.05
CA ALA A 70 14.03 -14.55 1.15
C ALA A 70 13.37 -14.37 2.53
N LEU A 71 12.69 -13.24 2.77
CA LEU A 71 11.95 -13.00 4.02
C LEU A 71 10.70 -13.90 4.13
N GLN A 72 10.02 -14.17 3.02
CA GLN A 72 8.88 -15.08 2.99
C GLN A 72 9.29 -16.55 3.16
N GLU A 73 10.47 -16.95 2.71
CA GLU A 73 11.02 -18.29 2.93
C GLU A 73 11.40 -18.51 4.40
N SER A 74 12.12 -17.56 5.02
CA SER A 74 12.51 -17.66 6.43
C SER A 74 11.31 -17.73 7.39
N THR A 75 10.25 -16.97 7.12
CA THR A 75 9.01 -17.02 7.91
C THR A 75 8.21 -18.33 7.76
N LYS A 76 8.44 -19.11 6.70
CA LYS A 76 7.84 -20.44 6.51
C LYS A 76 8.63 -21.54 7.23
N GLU A 77 9.94 -21.39 7.39
CA GLU A 77 10.79 -22.34 8.12
C GLU A 77 10.54 -22.30 9.63
N ASP A 78 10.29 -21.12 10.20
CA ASP A 78 10.00 -20.94 11.64
C ASP A 78 8.59 -21.43 12.07
N ALA A 79 7.73 -21.79 11.11
CA ALA A 79 6.37 -22.27 11.36
C ALA A 79 6.24 -23.81 11.45
N LYS A 80 7.38 -24.53 11.51
CA LYS A 80 7.46 -26.01 11.47
C LYS A 80 8.16 -26.58 12.70
#